data_AF-A0A8K0Y5P1-F1
#
_entry.id   AF-A0A8K0Y5P1-F1
#
_cell.length_a   1.000
_cell.length_b   1.000
_cell.length_c   1.000
_cell.angle_alpha   90.00
_cell.angle_beta   90.00
_cell.angle_gamma   90.00
#
_symmetry.space_group_name_H-M   'P 1'
#
loop_
_entity.id
_entity.type
_entity.pdbx_description
1 polymer ?
#
loop_
_entity_poly.entity_id
_entity_poly.type
_entity_poly.pdbx_seq_one_letter_code
_entity_poly.pdbx_strand_id
1 'polypeptide(L)'
;MESINILQRQRESLIVDLNLKGNLVIVVGGGNEGLKKVNALLTQDCKILLISDSTNRQIDKYVKQKKIQFKKIRLVNADFIKKYKPFAVLATTDDRDLNRKIVGAGKEDAMLCLCGR
;
A
#
# COMPACT_ATOMS: atom_id res chain seq x y z
N MET A 1 36.02 -23.43 21.85
CA MET A 1 34.68 -22.98 22.32
C MET A 1 34.31 -21.78 21.46
N GLU A 2 33.62 -22.04 20.35
CA GLU A 2 33.16 -21.01 19.43
C GLU A 2 32.04 -20.20 20.08
N SER A 3 32.35 -18.95 20.41
CA SER A 3 31.32 -17.96 20.74
C SER A 3 30.67 -17.51 19.44
N ILE A 4 29.41 -17.93 19.29
CA ILE A 4 28.52 -17.71 18.16
C ILE A 4 28.46 -16.22 17.81
N ASN A 5 28.82 -15.94 16.56
CA ASN A 5 28.73 -14.65 15.90
C ASN A 5 27.27 -14.17 15.96
N ILE A 6 26.98 -13.14 16.75
CA ILE A 6 25.69 -12.46 16.74
C ILE A 6 25.63 -11.71 15.41
N LEU A 7 25.03 -12.36 14.40
CA LEU A 7 24.69 -11.78 13.11
C LEU A 7 23.88 -10.50 13.35
N GLN A 8 24.57 -9.36 13.32
CA GLN A 8 23.94 -8.07 13.13
C GLN A 8 23.24 -8.15 11.77
N ARG A 9 21.92 -8.36 11.79
CA ARG A 9 21.05 -8.34 10.62
C ARG A 9 21.10 -6.94 10.02
N GLN A 10 22.11 -6.66 9.20
CA GLN A 10 22.16 -5.46 8.40
C GLN A 10 20.94 -5.49 7.48
N ARG A 11 19.98 -4.60 7.73
CA ARG A 11 18.85 -4.39 6.82
C ARG A 11 19.43 -3.66 5.62
N GLU A 12 19.85 -4.41 4.62
CA GLU A 12 20.21 -3.83 3.34
C GLU A 12 18.95 -3.17 2.74
N SER A 13 19.02 -1.86 2.56
CA SER A 13 17.98 -1.09 1.90
C SER A 13 18.33 -0.97 0.42
N LEU A 14 17.46 -1.50 -0.43
CA LEU A 14 17.52 -1.25 -1.87
C LEU A 14 16.70 0.02 -2.18
N ILE A 15 17.33 1.03 -2.75
CA ILE A 15 16.63 2.20 -3.31
C ILE A 15 16.37 1.92 -4.78
N VAL A 16 15.11 2.00 -5.18
CA VAL A 16 14.67 1.82 -6.57
C VAL A 16 13.84 3.02 -6.99
N ASP A 17 14.02 3.47 -8.23
CA ASP A 17 13.09 4.40 -8.88
C ASP A 17 12.02 3.59 -9.62
N LEU A 18 10.75 3.91 -9.39
CA LEU A 18 9.62 3.14 -9.89
C LEU A 18 8.83 3.97 -10.90
N ASN A 19 8.68 3.46 -12.12
CA ASN A 19 7.78 4.07 -13.09
C ASN A 19 6.33 3.67 -12.81
N LEU A 20 5.60 4.54 -12.12
CA LEU A 20 4.19 4.32 -11.75
C LEU A 20 3.20 4.80 -12.82
N LYS A 21 3.67 5.48 -13.87
CA LYS A 21 2.79 6.12 -14.86
C LYS A 21 1.87 5.09 -15.52
N GLY A 22 0.56 5.34 -15.46
CA GLY A 22 -0.47 4.47 -16.02
C GLY A 22 -0.72 3.15 -15.26
N ASN A 23 0.15 2.78 -14.33
CA ASN A 23 0.04 1.58 -13.50
C ASN A 23 -0.99 1.77 -12.37
N LEU A 24 -1.66 0.69 -11.98
CA LEU A 24 -2.59 0.68 -10.87
C LEU A 24 -1.84 0.53 -9.54
N VAL A 25 -2.01 1.50 -8.65
CA VAL A 25 -1.51 1.45 -7.27
C VAL A 25 -2.70 1.46 -6.33
N ILE A 26 -2.77 0.46 -5.43
CA ILE A 26 -3.83 0.37 -4.43
C ILE A 26 -3.31 0.85 -3.08
N VAL A 27 -4.04 1.78 -2.46
CA VAL A 27 -3.81 2.21 -1.08
C VAL A 27 -4.91 1.61 -0.20
N VAL A 28 -4.52 0.98 0.90
CA VAL A 28 -5.44 0.39 1.87
C VAL A 28 -5.40 1.18 3.17
N GLY A 29 -6.55 1.72 3.56
CA GLY A 29 -6.71 2.63 4.70
C GLY A 29 -6.78 4.09 4.29
N GLY A 30 -7.85 4.77 4.70
CA GLY A 30 -8.15 6.18 4.40
C GLY A 30 -7.81 7.17 5.51
N GLY A 31 -6.98 6.75 6.48
CA GLY A 31 -6.51 7.59 7.58
C GLY A 31 -5.40 8.56 7.15
N ASN A 32 -4.69 9.11 8.14
CA ASN A 32 -3.62 10.08 7.89
C ASN A 32 -2.46 9.48 7.08
N GLU A 33 -2.05 8.24 7.37
CA GLU A 33 -1.00 7.56 6.61
C GLU A 33 -1.43 7.30 5.17
N GLY A 34 -2.68 6.84 4.97
CA GLY A 34 -3.27 6.68 3.65
C GLY A 34 -3.26 7.99 2.84
N LEU A 35 -3.64 9.11 3.46
CA LEU A 35 -3.61 10.43 2.81
C LEU A 35 -2.19 10.83 2.40
N LYS A 36 -1.18 10.64 3.26
CA LYS A 36 0.23 10.94 2.91
C LYS A 36 0.66 10.16 1.67
N LYS A 37 0.30 8.88 1.60
CA LYS A 37 0.61 8.02 0.44
C LYS A 37 -0.13 8.44 -0.82
N VAL A 38 -1.43 8.75 -0.71
CA VAL A 38 -2.21 9.28 -1.84
C VAL A 38 -1.59 10.57 -2.37
N ASN A 39 -1.20 11.51 -1.51
CA ASN A 39 -0.57 12.76 -1.93
C ASN A 39 0.75 12.52 -2.70
N ALA A 40 1.57 11.57 -2.24
CA ALA A 40 2.81 11.20 -2.94
C ALA A 40 2.53 10.57 -4.32
N LEU A 41 1.45 9.80 -4.45
CA LEU A 41 1.08 9.13 -5.70
C LEU A 41 0.41 10.08 -6.72
N LEU A 42 -0.30 11.11 -6.25
CA LEU A 42 -1.00 12.08 -7.10
C LEU A 42 -0.07 12.84 -8.05
N THR A 43 1.23 12.88 -7.78
CA THR A 43 2.24 13.53 -8.62
C THR A 43 2.90 12.58 -9.62
N GLN A 44 2.52 11.30 -9.64
CA GLN A 44 3.21 10.24 -10.39
C GLN A 44 2.43 9.72 -11.61
N ASP A 45 1.34 10.38 -12.02
CA ASP A 45 0.48 9.99 -13.15
C ASP A 45 0.02 8.51 -13.13
N CYS A 46 -0.14 7.94 -11.93
CA CYS A 46 -0.58 6.57 -11.74
C CYS A 46 -2.10 6.49 -11.53
N LYS A 47 -2.68 5.32 -11.76
CA LYS A 47 -4.08 5.05 -11.42
C LYS A 47 -4.15 4.69 -9.95
N ILE A 48 -4.81 5.51 -9.15
CA ILE A 48 -4.90 5.30 -7.70
C ILE A 48 -6.28 4.75 -7.36
N LEU A 49 -6.31 3.60 -6.67
CA LEU A 49 -7.50 3.06 -6.04
C LEU A 49 -7.31 3.01 -4.53
N LEU A 50 -8.12 3.76 -3.80
CA LEU A 50 -8.16 3.73 -2.34
C LEU A 50 -9.27 2.76 -1.88
N ILE A 51 -8.91 1.81 -1.00
CA ILE A 51 -9.85 0.91 -0.35
C ILE A 51 -9.82 1.17 1.16
N SER A 52 -10.97 1.52 1.74
CA SER A 52 -11.09 1.78 3.18
C SER A 52 -12.55 1.72 3.61
N ASP A 53 -12.82 1.48 4.89
CA ASP A 53 -14.17 1.60 5.47
C ASP A 53 -14.56 3.07 5.75
N SER A 54 -13.56 3.93 5.85
CA SER A 54 -13.66 5.33 6.23
C SER A 54 -12.61 6.16 5.47
N THR A 55 -12.91 7.44 5.29
CA THR A 55 -12.05 8.41 4.61
C THR A 55 -12.01 9.72 5.38
N ASN A 56 -10.96 10.51 5.17
CA ASN A 56 -10.92 11.88 5.64
C ASN A 56 -11.45 12.86 4.58
N ARG A 57 -11.73 14.11 5.01
CA ARG A 57 -12.30 15.17 4.14
C ARG A 57 -11.45 15.45 2.89
N GLN A 58 -10.12 15.31 2.98
CA GLN A 58 -9.21 15.59 1.88
C GLN A 58 -9.25 14.50 0.82
N ILE A 59 -9.31 13.23 1.23
CA ILE A 59 -9.56 12.10 0.34
C ILE A 59 -10.90 12.27 -0.37
N ASP A 60 -11.97 12.62 0.36
CA ASP A 60 -13.29 12.84 -0.25
C ASP A 60 -13.25 13.93 -1.33
N LYS A 61 -12.46 14.99 -1.11
CA LYS A 61 -12.23 16.02 -2.13
C LYS A 61 -11.56 15.46 -3.37
N TYR A 62 -10.54 14.60 -3.22
CA TYR A 62 -9.87 13.97 -4.36
C TYR A 62 -10.77 12.99 -5.12
N VAL A 63 -11.63 12.26 -4.42
CA VAL A 63 -12.65 11.39 -5.04
C VAL A 63 -13.64 12.22 -5.86
N LYS A 64 -14.18 13.31 -5.29
CA LYS A 64 -15.09 14.22 -6.00
C LYS A 64 -14.45 14.87 -7.22
N GLN A 65 -13.16 15.18 -7.13
CA GLN A 65 -12.36 15.69 -8.25
C GLN A 65 -11.96 14.61 -9.27
N LYS A 66 -12.36 13.34 -9.06
CA LYS A 66 -12.00 12.18 -9.88
C LYS A 66 -10.48 11.95 -10.00
N LYS A 67 -9.69 12.47 -9.07
CA LYS A 67 -8.24 12.28 -9.02
C LYS A 67 -7.85 10.88 -8.55
N ILE A 68 -8.70 10.26 -7.74
CA ILE A 68 -8.55 8.89 -7.26
C ILE A 68 -9.88 8.14 -7.35
N GLN A 69 -9.80 6.83 -7.53
CA GLN A 69 -10.94 5.94 -7.34
C GLN A 69 -11.03 5.55 -5.86
N PHE A 70 -12.24 5.48 -5.31
CA PHE A 70 -12.46 5.08 -3.94
C PHE A 70 -13.48 3.95 -3.86
N LYS A 71 -13.17 2.96 -3.02
CA LYS A 71 -14.05 1.84 -2.74
C LYS A 71 -14.24 1.70 -1.23
N LYS A 72 -15.46 2.01 -0.77
CA LYS A 72 -15.83 1.90 0.63
C LYS A 72 -16.04 0.43 1.02
N ILE A 73 -15.00 -0.22 1.53
CA ILE A 73 -15.02 -1.63 1.95
C ILE A 73 -14.13 -1.79 3.19
N ARG A 74 -14.65 -2.49 4.20
CA ARG A 74 -13.84 -3.04 5.28
C ARG A 74 -13.23 -4.36 4.83
N LEU A 75 -11.91 -4.38 4.64
CA LEU A 75 -11.21 -5.59 4.23
C LEU A 75 -11.00 -6.54 5.42
N VAL A 76 -11.17 -7.83 5.17
CA VAL A 76 -10.86 -8.91 6.12
C VAL A 76 -9.73 -9.81 5.60
N ASN A 77 -9.44 -9.73 4.31
CA ASN A 77 -8.43 -10.51 3.59
C ASN A 77 -7.82 -9.70 2.43
N ALA A 78 -6.93 -10.34 1.66
CA ALA A 78 -6.17 -9.72 0.57
C ALA A 78 -6.67 -10.12 -0.83
N ASP A 79 -7.89 -10.66 -0.97
CA ASP A 79 -8.41 -11.22 -2.24
C ASP A 79 -8.48 -10.19 -3.37
N PHE A 80 -8.55 -8.91 -3.02
CA PHE A 80 -8.51 -7.81 -3.98
C PHE A 80 -7.23 -7.81 -4.82
N ILE A 81 -6.11 -8.35 -4.32
CA ILE A 81 -4.84 -8.43 -5.05
C ILE A 81 -5.02 -9.27 -6.31
N LYS A 82 -5.60 -10.46 -6.20
CA LYS A 82 -5.87 -11.36 -7.34
C LYS A 82 -6.86 -10.76 -8.33
N LYS A 83 -7.85 -10.02 -7.81
CA LYS A 83 -8.89 -9.37 -8.62
C LYS A 83 -8.35 -8.21 -9.45
N TYR A 84 -7.55 -7.34 -8.85
CA TYR A 84 -7.13 -6.09 -9.48
C TYR A 84 -5.73 -6.16 -10.10
N LYS A 85 -4.90 -7.12 -9.69
CA LYS A 85 -3.50 -7.28 -10.10
C LYS A 85 -2.74 -5.95 -10.15
N PRO A 86 -2.70 -5.20 -9.02
CA PRO A 86 -2.06 -3.90 -9.02
C PRO A 86 -0.54 -4.03 -9.15
N PHE A 87 0.11 -2.95 -9.59
CA PHE A 87 1.57 -2.86 -9.64
C PHE A 87 2.18 -2.78 -8.23
N ALA A 88 1.51 -2.05 -7.33
CA ALA A 88 1.92 -1.93 -5.94
C ALA A 88 0.71 -1.79 -5.01
N VAL A 89 0.89 -2.25 -3.78
CA VAL A 89 -0.08 -2.07 -2.68
C VAL A 89 0.59 -1.37 -1.51
N LEU A 90 -0.05 -0.32 -0.99
CA LEU A 90 0.35 0.37 0.22
C LEU A 90 -0.64 0.07 1.33
N ALA A 91 -0.24 -0.76 2.28
CA ALA A 91 -1.03 -1.13 3.44
C ALA A 91 -0.77 -0.11 4.57
N THR A 92 -1.78 0.69 4.88
CA THR A 92 -1.71 1.81 5.83
C THR A 92 -2.86 1.80 6.82
N THR A 93 -3.35 0.62 7.20
CA THR A 93 -4.36 0.46 8.25
C THR A 93 -3.69 0.27 9.61
N ASP A 94 -4.43 0.52 10.69
CA ASP A 94 -3.99 0.23 12.05
C ASP A 94 -4.05 -1.28 12.39
N ASP A 95 -4.71 -2.08 11.53
CA ASP A 95 -4.77 -3.53 11.66
C ASP A 95 -3.48 -4.18 11.11
N ARG A 96 -2.56 -4.46 12.04
CA ARG A 96 -1.28 -5.10 11.73
C ARG A 96 -1.43 -6.51 11.14
N ASP A 97 -2.47 -7.25 11.50
CA ASP A 97 -2.70 -8.59 10.98
C ASP A 97 -3.17 -8.54 9.54
N LEU A 98 -4.09 -7.62 9.23
CA LEU A 98 -4.49 -7.33 7.86
C LEU A 98 -3.30 -6.88 7.01
N ASN A 99 -2.47 -5.96 7.51
CA ASN A 99 -1.28 -5.50 6.79
C ASN A 99 -0.32 -6.66 6.48
N ARG A 100 -0.10 -7.57 7.44
CA ARG A 100 0.72 -8.78 7.23
C ARG A 100 0.13 -9.71 6.17
N LYS A 101 -1.19 -9.93 6.19
CA LYS A 101 -1.89 -10.73 5.16
C LYS A 101 -1.74 -10.12 3.76
N ILE A 102 -1.89 -8.81 3.64
CA ILE A 102 -1.72 -8.08 2.38
C ILE A 102 -0.29 -8.21 1.84
N VAL A 103 0.72 -7.99 2.70
CA VAL A 103 2.13 -8.14 2.31
C VAL A 103 2.46 -9.59 1.95
N GLY A 104 1.93 -10.56 2.69
CA GLY A 104 2.10 -11.99 2.40
C GLY A 104 1.57 -12.35 1.02
N ALA A 105 0.31 -12.02 0.76
CA ALA A 105 -0.33 -12.29 -0.53
C ALA A 105 0.37 -11.57 -1.70
N GLY A 106 0.80 -10.32 -1.51
CA GLY A 106 1.51 -9.61 -2.58
C GLY A 106 2.89 -10.16 -2.91
N LYS A 107 3.59 -10.77 -1.94
CA LYS A 107 4.86 -11.46 -2.22
C LYS A 107 4.67 -12.70 -3.08
N GLU A 108 3.60 -13.44 -2.87
CA GLU A 108 3.26 -14.61 -3.70
C GLU A 108 2.97 -14.20 -5.16
N ASP A 109 2.35 -13.03 -5.35
CA ASP A 109 2.07 -12.44 -6.67
C ASP A 109 3.22 -11.58 -7.24
N ALA A 110 4.43 -11.65 -6.66
CA ALA A 110 5.62 -10.90 -7.07
C ALA A 110 5.44 -9.36 -7.18
N MET A 111 4.60 -8.80 -6.31
CA MET A 111 4.21 -7.40 -6.29
C MET A 111 4.95 -6.60 -5.20
N LEU A 112 5.13 -5.30 -5.43
CA LEU A 112 5.65 -4.38 -4.42
C LEU A 112 4.60 -4.09 -3.34
N CYS A 113 4.90 -4.45 -2.10
CA CYS A 113 4.09 -4.11 -0.94
C CYS A 113 4.82 -3.18 0.02
N LEU A 114 4.19 -2.06 0.37
CA LEU A 114 4.71 -1.11 1.34
C LEU A 114 3.77 -1.06 2.55
N CYS A 115 4.29 -1.36 3.74
CA CYS A 115 3.55 -1.21 4.99
C CYS A 115 3.99 0.09 5.68
N GLY A 116 3.04 0.97 5.99
CA GLY A 116 3.29 2.08 6.92
C GLY A 116 3.58 1.53 8.32
N ARG A 117 4.42 2.22 9.08
CA ARG A 117 4.64 1.94 10.51
C ARG A 117 3.71 2.80 11.35
#